data_AF-A0A6P7JD81-F1
#
_entry.id   AF-A0A6P7JD81-F1
#
_cell.length_a   1.000
_cell.length_b   1.000
_cell.length_c   1.000
_cell.angle_alpha   90.00
_cell.angle_beta   90.00
_cell.angle_gamma   90.00
#
_symmetry.space_group_name_H-M   'P 1'
#
loop_
_entity.id
_entity.type
_entity.pdbx_description
1 polymer ?
#
loop_
_entity_poly.entity_id
_entity_poly.type
_entity_poly.pdbx_seq_one_letter_code
_entity_poly.pdbx_strand_id
1 'polypeptide(L)'
;MSKKKNGIPDRWLDYSAVGKRLSGTRFIAFKVPLKQSLSRQLHCSDVFGPWELLDALNKEKQELGLIIDLTFTTRYYKVQDIPDSLLCVKIFTAGHQVPSDDTILSFKRAVSRFLRENQGNDKLIGVHCTHGLNRTGYLICRYLIDVDGMEPSEAVELFNASRGHMIERQNYLDDLHRGPKRSNEGMEEFDQEPQRGQAAHRPSYSSSDSDCREDRRTRRADSWQHRPPRGSAPRSHHRPPQDGLLPCPPLLPSPPPPYPPHSYRWTRPHPDNQWRRHRHPQDTWSRFPSSEPEWRPSHRLQQDRRRAAPPPLPRYTPRWTAGYDRPEQVEEDWAGDRVRQDRYRQRSDY
;
A
#
# COMPACT_ATOMS: atom_id res chain seq x y z
N MET A 1 -3.74 4.67 -35.30
CA MET A 1 -4.34 3.47 -34.68
C MET A 1 -5.14 3.88 -33.45
N SER A 2 -6.45 3.64 -33.45
CA SER A 2 -7.32 3.99 -32.31
C SER A 2 -6.97 3.09 -31.12
N LYS A 3 -6.44 3.66 -30.02
CA LYS A 3 -6.13 2.90 -28.80
C LYS A 3 -7.42 2.20 -28.34
N LYS A 4 -7.42 0.87 -28.35
CA LYS A 4 -8.58 0.07 -27.92
C LYS A 4 -8.99 0.52 -26.52
N LYS A 5 -10.18 1.14 -26.41
CA LYS A 5 -10.79 1.60 -25.14
C LYS A 5 -10.98 0.47 -24.10
N ASN A 6 -10.68 -0.79 -24.45
CA ASN A 6 -10.86 -2.00 -23.66
C ASN A 6 -9.58 -2.84 -23.44
N GLY A 7 -8.39 -2.30 -23.78
CA GLY A 7 -7.11 -3.00 -23.54
C GLY A 7 -6.52 -2.77 -22.15
N ILE A 8 -5.59 -3.64 -21.77
CA ILE A 8 -4.69 -3.47 -20.61
C ILE A 8 -3.95 -2.13 -20.74
N PRO A 9 -3.77 -1.34 -19.65
CA PRO A 9 -3.05 -0.08 -19.74
C PRO A 9 -1.60 -0.27 -20.24
N ASP A 10 -1.12 0.68 -21.05
CA ASP A 10 0.26 0.71 -21.52
C ASP A 10 1.24 0.58 -20.34
N ARG A 11 2.28 -0.27 -20.49
CA ARG A 11 3.29 -0.59 -19.46
C ARG A 11 2.76 -1.16 -18.14
N TRP A 12 1.49 -1.57 -18.04
CA TRP A 12 0.94 -2.08 -16.77
C TRP A 12 1.61 -3.38 -16.30
N LEU A 13 2.10 -4.21 -17.23
CA LEU A 13 2.82 -5.45 -16.93
C LEU A 13 4.24 -5.18 -16.41
N ASP A 14 4.84 -4.04 -16.76
CA ASP A 14 6.22 -3.68 -16.42
C ASP A 14 6.39 -3.37 -14.92
N TYR A 15 5.29 -3.15 -14.19
CA TYR A 15 5.31 -2.82 -12.77
C TYR A 15 4.80 -3.97 -11.90
N SER A 16 5.48 -4.17 -10.77
CA SER A 16 5.02 -5.10 -9.74
C SER A 16 3.63 -4.71 -9.23
N ALA A 17 2.83 -5.71 -8.89
CA ALA A 17 1.42 -5.53 -8.56
C ALA A 17 1.22 -4.69 -7.29
N VAL A 18 1.89 -5.10 -6.21
CA VAL A 18 1.77 -4.51 -4.87
C VAL A 18 3.17 -4.19 -4.35
N GLY A 19 3.34 -3.01 -3.76
CA GLY A 19 4.53 -2.67 -2.98
C GLY A 19 4.44 -3.22 -1.56
N LYS A 20 5.35 -2.77 -0.70
CA LYS A 20 5.31 -3.01 0.75
C LYS A 20 4.58 -1.88 1.46
N ARG A 21 4.16 -2.15 2.70
CA ARG A 21 3.74 -1.10 3.63
C ARG A 21 4.90 -0.12 3.80
N LEU A 22 4.61 1.17 3.70
CA LEU A 22 5.59 2.22 4.00
C LEU A 22 5.84 2.22 5.51
N SER A 23 7.06 1.85 5.92
CA SER A 23 7.47 1.76 7.33
C SER A 23 7.11 3.02 8.11
N GLY A 24 6.55 2.83 9.31
CA GLY A 24 6.12 3.96 10.15
C GLY A 24 4.80 4.61 9.74
N THR A 25 4.17 4.18 8.64
CA THR A 25 2.88 4.71 8.17
C THR A 25 1.82 3.60 8.05
N ARG A 26 0.60 3.96 7.65
CA ARG A 26 -0.45 3.01 7.23
C ARG A 26 -0.67 3.01 5.72
N PHE A 27 0.27 3.50 4.92
CA PHE A 27 0.16 3.49 3.47
C PHE A 27 0.71 2.21 2.84
N ILE A 28 0.04 1.76 1.78
CA ILE A 28 0.55 0.77 0.84
C ILE A 28 0.17 1.17 -0.58
N ALA A 29 1.12 1.04 -1.51
CA ALA A 29 0.94 1.43 -2.91
C ALA A 29 0.89 0.19 -3.82
N PHE A 30 0.01 0.22 -4.82
CA PHE A 30 -0.15 -0.85 -5.80
C PHE A 30 -0.57 -0.30 -7.15
N LYS A 31 -0.38 -1.06 -8.23
CA LYS A 31 -0.92 -0.70 -9.56
C LYS A 31 -2.43 -0.90 -9.59
N VAL A 32 -3.13 -0.39 -10.60
CA VAL A 32 -4.59 -0.55 -10.64
C VAL A 32 -4.98 -2.04 -10.74
N PRO A 33 -5.83 -2.58 -9.83
CA PRO A 33 -6.42 -3.90 -10.02
C PRO A 33 -7.40 -3.86 -11.20
N LEU A 34 -7.44 -4.90 -12.01
CA LEU A 34 -8.29 -4.98 -13.19
C LEU A 34 -9.49 -5.89 -12.94
N LYS A 35 -10.67 -5.43 -13.36
CA LYS A 35 -11.88 -6.26 -13.35
C LYS A 35 -11.73 -7.47 -14.26
N GLN A 36 -12.50 -8.52 -13.98
CA GLN A 36 -12.39 -9.81 -14.64
C GLN A 36 -12.41 -9.73 -16.18
N SER A 37 -13.26 -8.88 -16.76
CA SER A 37 -13.35 -8.73 -18.23
C SER A 37 -12.10 -8.15 -18.90
N LEU A 38 -11.27 -7.40 -18.15
CA LEU A 38 -9.95 -6.98 -18.63
C LEU A 38 -8.91 -8.06 -18.36
N SER A 39 -8.94 -8.67 -17.18
CA SER A 39 -7.96 -9.68 -16.76
C SER A 39 -7.99 -10.97 -17.58
N ARG A 40 -9.12 -11.31 -18.23
CA ARG A 40 -9.19 -12.45 -19.18
C ARG A 40 -8.22 -12.35 -20.38
N GLN A 41 -7.66 -11.17 -20.64
CA GLN A 41 -6.68 -10.95 -21.70
C GLN A 41 -5.25 -11.26 -21.24
N LEU A 42 -5.04 -11.53 -19.95
CA LEU A 42 -3.74 -11.74 -19.33
C LEU A 42 -3.44 -13.23 -19.15
N HIS A 43 -2.15 -13.57 -19.09
CA HIS A 43 -1.72 -14.86 -18.55
C HIS A 43 -2.12 -14.98 -17.08
N CYS A 44 -2.40 -16.20 -16.62
CA CYS A 44 -2.83 -16.47 -15.24
C CYS A 44 -1.86 -15.93 -14.19
N SER A 45 -0.55 -15.94 -14.48
CA SER A 45 0.52 -15.39 -13.64
C SER A 45 0.47 -13.86 -13.51
N ASP A 46 -0.13 -13.18 -14.48
CA ASP A 46 -0.14 -11.72 -14.58
C ASP A 46 -1.47 -11.11 -14.11
N VAL A 47 -2.47 -11.96 -13.82
CA VAL A 47 -3.77 -11.52 -13.32
C VAL A 47 -3.58 -10.79 -11.99
N PHE A 48 -4.11 -9.57 -11.94
CA PHE A 48 -4.16 -8.79 -10.71
C PHE A 48 -5.46 -8.01 -10.65
N GLY A 49 -6.43 -8.56 -9.91
CA GLY A 49 -7.70 -7.92 -9.59
C GLY A 49 -7.83 -7.62 -8.09
N PRO A 50 -9.00 -7.14 -7.65
CA PRO A 50 -9.24 -6.77 -6.25
C PRO A 50 -9.06 -7.93 -5.27
N TRP A 51 -9.33 -9.17 -5.70
CA TRP A 51 -9.15 -10.37 -4.88
C TRP A 51 -7.69 -10.78 -4.78
N GLU A 52 -6.92 -10.66 -5.87
CA GLU A 52 -5.48 -10.90 -5.85
C GLU A 52 -4.74 -9.87 -4.98
N LEU A 53 -5.23 -8.63 -4.93
CA LEU A 53 -4.77 -7.63 -3.97
C LEU A 53 -4.98 -8.09 -2.53
N LEU A 54 -6.18 -8.57 -2.18
CA LEU A 54 -6.46 -9.08 -0.83
C LEU A 54 -5.58 -10.28 -0.48
N ASP A 55 -5.41 -11.23 -1.40
CA ASP A 55 -4.54 -12.39 -1.18
C ASP A 55 -3.09 -11.98 -0.92
N ALA A 56 -2.57 -11.02 -1.69
CA ALA A 56 -1.22 -10.50 -1.50
C ALA A 56 -1.04 -9.87 -0.12
N LEU A 57 -2.02 -9.09 0.35
CA LEU A 57 -1.97 -8.45 1.67
C LEU A 57 -2.14 -9.47 2.82
N ASN A 58 -3.07 -10.42 2.67
CA ASN A 58 -3.30 -11.49 3.65
C ASN A 58 -2.05 -12.36 3.82
N LYS A 59 -1.33 -12.66 2.73
CA LYS A 59 -0.05 -13.39 2.78
C LYS A 59 0.99 -12.67 3.65
N GLU A 60 0.97 -11.35 3.67
CA GLU A 60 1.84 -10.51 4.52
C GLU A 60 1.21 -10.13 5.87
N LYS A 61 0.08 -10.76 6.23
CA LYS A 61 -0.69 -10.50 7.45
C LYS A 61 -1.06 -9.02 7.61
N GLN A 62 -1.30 -8.34 6.50
CA GLN A 62 -1.79 -6.96 6.48
C GLN A 62 -3.28 -6.94 6.12
N GLU A 63 -4.04 -6.06 6.76
CA GLU A 63 -5.45 -5.86 6.47
C GLU A 63 -5.65 -4.50 5.77
N LEU A 64 -6.43 -4.45 4.70
CA LEU A 64 -6.76 -3.21 4.00
C LEU A 64 -8.10 -2.65 4.52
N GLY A 65 -8.13 -1.36 4.84
CA GLY A 65 -9.36 -0.69 5.30
C GLY A 65 -9.96 0.28 4.27
N LEU A 66 -9.12 0.90 3.45
CA LEU A 66 -9.55 1.90 2.46
C LEU A 66 -8.71 1.78 1.19
N ILE A 67 -9.35 1.88 0.03
CA ILE A 67 -8.72 2.13 -1.27
C ILE A 67 -8.95 3.58 -1.67
N ILE A 68 -7.89 4.29 -2.03
CA ILE A 68 -7.93 5.59 -2.71
C ILE A 68 -7.51 5.38 -4.16
N ASP A 69 -8.49 5.49 -5.06
CA ASP A 69 -8.31 5.36 -6.50
C ASP A 69 -8.05 6.73 -7.13
N LEU A 70 -6.82 6.91 -7.62
CA LEU A 70 -6.32 8.14 -8.25
C LEU A 70 -6.43 8.13 -9.79
N THR A 71 -7.03 7.09 -10.38
CA THR A 71 -7.11 6.99 -11.83
C THR A 71 -8.11 8.00 -12.39
N PHE A 72 -7.77 8.64 -13.51
CA PHE A 72 -8.64 9.60 -14.19
C PHE A 72 -9.64 8.90 -15.14
N THR A 73 -10.20 7.76 -14.70
CA THR A 73 -11.11 6.92 -15.47
C THR A 73 -11.81 5.92 -14.56
N THR A 74 -12.96 5.41 -14.96
CA THR A 74 -13.74 4.39 -14.23
C THR A 74 -13.75 3.04 -14.96
N ARG A 75 -12.88 2.85 -15.97
CA ARG A 75 -12.93 1.66 -16.84
C ARG A 75 -12.33 0.40 -16.22
N TYR A 76 -11.42 0.54 -15.25
CA TYR A 76 -10.59 -0.56 -14.75
C TYR A 76 -11.34 -1.51 -13.82
N TYR A 77 -12.15 -0.95 -12.93
CA TYR A 77 -13.07 -1.68 -12.09
C TYR A 77 -14.16 -0.72 -11.60
N LYS A 78 -15.24 -1.27 -11.07
CA LYS A 78 -16.29 -0.54 -10.35
C LYS A 78 -16.42 -1.10 -8.93
N VAL A 79 -17.20 -0.43 -8.08
CA VAL A 79 -17.50 -0.94 -6.73
C VAL A 79 -18.13 -2.34 -6.73
N GLN A 80 -18.79 -2.74 -7.83
CA GLN A 80 -19.30 -4.10 -8.04
C GLN A 80 -18.21 -5.17 -8.15
N ASP A 81 -16.99 -4.77 -8.51
CA ASP A 81 -15.84 -5.68 -8.61
C ASP A 81 -15.03 -5.74 -7.30
N ILE A 82 -15.30 -4.82 -6.35
CA ILE A 82 -14.57 -4.69 -5.09
C ILE A 82 -15.26 -5.49 -3.98
N PRO A 83 -14.51 -6.30 -3.20
CA PRO A 83 -15.03 -7.00 -2.02
C PRO A 83 -15.76 -6.07 -1.04
N ASP A 84 -16.90 -6.52 -0.50
CA ASP A 84 -17.74 -5.74 0.42
C ASP A 84 -17.12 -5.41 1.78
N SER A 85 -16.01 -6.09 2.10
CA SER A 85 -15.14 -5.79 3.24
C SER A 85 -14.34 -4.50 3.08
N LEU A 86 -14.21 -3.98 1.86
CA LEU A 86 -13.39 -2.80 1.55
C LEU A 86 -14.21 -1.53 1.32
N LEU A 87 -13.63 -0.41 1.71
CA LEU A 87 -14.09 0.93 1.35
C LEU A 87 -13.24 1.49 0.21
N CYS A 88 -13.84 2.28 -0.68
CA CYS A 88 -13.17 2.90 -1.81
C CYS A 88 -13.56 4.39 -1.93
N VAL A 89 -12.57 5.26 -2.11
CA VAL A 89 -12.74 6.67 -2.45
C VAL A 89 -12.12 6.91 -3.82
N LYS A 90 -12.81 7.68 -4.67
CA LYS A 90 -12.37 8.00 -6.02
C LYS A 90 -11.95 9.46 -6.10
N ILE A 91 -10.66 9.72 -6.28
CA ILE A 91 -10.13 11.07 -6.48
C ILE A 91 -9.61 11.16 -7.91
N PHE A 92 -10.31 11.88 -8.78
CA PHE A 92 -9.92 11.99 -10.19
C PHE A 92 -8.64 12.82 -10.34
N THR A 93 -7.48 12.16 -10.38
CA THR A 93 -6.18 12.82 -10.54
C THR A 93 -5.70 12.76 -11.99
N ALA A 94 -5.71 13.92 -12.66
CA ALA A 94 -5.16 14.06 -14.01
C ALA A 94 -3.67 13.67 -14.03
N GLY A 95 -3.23 13.04 -15.12
CA GLY A 95 -1.81 12.71 -15.30
C GLY A 95 -1.01 13.90 -15.81
N HIS A 96 0.31 13.78 -15.76
CA HIS A 96 1.30 14.72 -16.32
C HIS A 96 1.47 16.05 -15.59
N GLN A 97 0.40 16.67 -15.11
CA GLN A 97 0.50 17.88 -14.30
C GLN A 97 0.59 17.53 -12.82
N VAL A 98 1.22 18.41 -12.05
CA VAL A 98 1.24 18.32 -10.58
C VAL A 98 -0.22 18.37 -10.11
N PRO A 99 -0.68 17.41 -9.27
CA PRO A 99 -2.03 17.44 -8.71
C PRO A 99 -2.37 18.79 -8.07
N SER A 100 -3.58 19.29 -8.32
CA SER A 100 -4.04 20.59 -7.80
C SER A 100 -4.16 20.57 -6.27
N ASP A 101 -4.19 21.76 -5.66
CA ASP A 101 -4.38 21.90 -4.22
C ASP A 101 -5.70 21.29 -3.75
N ASP A 102 -6.78 21.39 -4.54
CA ASP A 102 -8.05 20.70 -4.26
C ASP A 102 -7.87 19.18 -4.24
N THR A 103 -7.13 18.62 -5.21
CA THR A 103 -6.85 17.17 -5.27
C THR A 103 -6.05 16.72 -4.05
N ILE A 104 -5.04 17.52 -3.67
CA ILE A 104 -4.19 17.28 -2.50
C ILE A 104 -5.04 17.36 -1.23
N LEU A 105 -5.93 18.33 -1.11
CA LEU A 105 -6.81 18.50 0.03
C LEU A 105 -7.81 17.34 0.15
N SER A 106 -8.46 16.91 -0.95
CA SER A 106 -9.33 15.73 -0.94
C SER A 106 -8.57 14.46 -0.52
N PHE A 107 -7.32 14.30 -0.94
CA PHE A 107 -6.47 13.20 -0.48
C PHE A 107 -6.20 13.29 1.03
N LYS A 108 -5.82 14.46 1.54
CA LYS A 108 -5.60 14.71 2.97
C LYS A 108 -6.86 14.42 3.79
N ARG A 109 -8.04 14.86 3.34
CA ARG A 109 -9.34 14.61 3.98
C ARG A 109 -9.66 13.12 4.04
N ALA A 110 -9.49 12.39 2.94
CA ALA A 110 -9.74 10.95 2.89
C ALA A 110 -8.83 10.18 3.88
N VAL A 111 -7.55 10.53 3.92
CA VAL A 111 -6.58 9.93 4.85
C VAL A 111 -6.90 10.29 6.30
N SER A 112 -7.13 11.58 6.60
CA SER A 112 -7.44 12.05 7.95
C SER A 112 -8.69 11.36 8.50
N ARG A 113 -9.78 11.34 7.72
CA ARG A 113 -11.02 10.65 8.08
C ARG A 113 -10.77 9.19 8.41
N PHE A 114 -10.06 8.47 7.54
CA PHE A 114 -9.80 7.05 7.76
C PHE A 114 -9.01 6.80 9.05
N LEU A 115 -7.93 7.55 9.28
CA LEU A 115 -7.11 7.42 10.48
C LEU A 115 -7.90 7.74 11.75
N ARG A 116 -8.76 8.75 11.71
CA ARG A 116 -9.66 9.14 12.80
C ARG A 116 -10.67 8.04 13.14
N GLU A 117 -11.29 7.43 12.14
CA GLU A 117 -12.29 6.37 12.31
C GLU A 117 -11.67 5.01 12.65
N ASN A 118 -10.36 4.83 12.41
CA ASN A 118 -9.65 3.57 12.57
C ASN A 118 -8.50 3.65 13.58
N GLN A 119 -8.61 4.50 14.61
CA GLN A 119 -7.59 4.63 15.67
C GLN A 119 -7.37 3.33 16.47
N GLY A 120 -8.40 2.48 16.56
CA GLY A 120 -8.35 1.21 17.31
C GLY A 120 -7.81 0.00 16.53
N ASN A 121 -7.33 0.19 15.30
CA ASN A 121 -6.79 -0.90 14.47
C ASN A 121 -5.60 -0.43 13.62
N ASP A 122 -4.95 -1.37 12.94
CA ASP A 122 -3.78 -1.12 12.09
C ASP A 122 -4.05 -1.36 10.60
N LYS A 123 -5.31 -1.24 10.17
CA LYS A 123 -5.71 -1.43 8.76
C LYS A 123 -5.01 -0.42 7.84
N LEU A 124 -4.61 -0.83 6.65
CA LEU A 124 -3.89 0.03 5.71
C LEU A 124 -4.82 0.87 4.84
N ILE A 125 -4.27 1.99 4.39
CA ILE A 125 -4.76 2.82 3.29
C ILE A 125 -4.01 2.40 2.03
N GLY A 126 -4.74 1.76 1.13
CA GLY A 126 -4.27 1.39 -0.19
C GLY A 126 -4.42 2.55 -1.16
N VAL A 127 -3.33 2.95 -1.82
CA VAL A 127 -3.37 4.03 -2.80
C VAL A 127 -2.89 3.51 -4.13
N HIS A 128 -3.67 3.74 -5.18
CA HIS A 128 -3.22 3.40 -6.53
C HIS A 128 -3.57 4.49 -7.54
N CYS A 129 -2.76 4.55 -8.58
CA CYS A 129 -3.12 5.17 -9.84
C CYS A 129 -3.12 4.06 -10.90
N THR A 130 -2.74 4.33 -12.15
CA THR A 130 -2.66 3.25 -13.16
C THR A 130 -1.52 2.29 -12.84
N HIS A 131 -0.33 2.81 -12.58
CA HIS A 131 0.88 2.00 -12.29
C HIS A 131 1.22 1.95 -10.80
N GLY A 132 0.51 2.70 -9.97
CA GLY A 132 0.80 2.80 -8.54
C GLY A 132 2.12 3.53 -8.25
N LEU A 133 2.57 4.39 -9.15
CA LEU A 133 3.91 4.96 -9.12
C LEU A 133 3.88 6.48 -9.02
N ASN A 134 3.66 7.19 -10.13
CA ASN A 134 3.86 8.64 -10.17
C ASN A 134 2.82 9.45 -9.35
N ARG A 135 1.53 9.37 -9.68
CA ARG A 135 0.48 10.10 -8.94
C ARG A 135 0.34 9.59 -7.50
N THR A 136 0.48 8.28 -7.33
CA THR A 136 0.44 7.61 -6.02
C THR A 136 1.58 8.10 -5.13
N GLY A 137 2.81 8.04 -5.63
CA GLY A 137 3.99 8.50 -4.92
C GLY A 137 3.92 9.99 -4.61
N TYR A 138 3.53 10.81 -5.58
CA TYR A 138 3.36 12.24 -5.34
C TYR A 138 2.38 12.53 -4.19
N LEU A 139 1.16 11.98 -4.21
CA LEU A 139 0.16 12.30 -3.18
C LEU A 139 0.52 11.72 -1.80
N ILE A 140 1.13 10.53 -1.75
CA ILE A 140 1.65 9.97 -0.49
C ILE A 140 2.77 10.87 0.04
N CYS A 141 3.81 11.14 -0.76
CA CYS A 141 4.95 11.96 -0.32
C CYS A 141 4.48 13.37 0.10
N ARG A 142 3.60 13.99 -0.68
CA ARG A 142 3.02 15.30 -0.35
C ARG A 142 2.27 15.28 0.98
N TYR A 143 1.54 14.21 1.29
CA TYR A 143 0.91 14.05 2.61
C TYR A 143 1.96 13.95 3.73
N LEU A 144 2.98 13.10 3.57
CA LEU A 144 4.05 12.93 4.57
C LEU A 144 4.79 14.25 4.84
N ILE A 145 5.04 15.04 3.80
CA ILE A 145 5.70 16.36 3.90
C ILE A 145 4.78 17.37 4.60
N ASP A 146 3.55 17.53 4.11
CA ASP A 146 2.69 18.61 4.56
C ASP A 146 2.07 18.33 5.94
N VAL A 147 1.74 17.08 6.23
CA VAL A 147 1.01 16.67 7.44
C VAL A 147 1.95 16.13 8.50
N ASP A 148 2.81 15.18 8.14
CA ASP A 148 3.72 14.53 9.09
C ASP A 148 5.04 15.31 9.28
N GLY A 149 5.32 16.29 8.41
CA GLY A 149 6.53 17.11 8.48
C GLY A 149 7.81 16.38 8.07
N MET A 150 7.68 15.29 7.30
CA MET A 150 8.81 14.52 6.77
C MET A 150 9.59 15.35 5.75
N GLU A 151 10.91 15.19 5.72
CA GLU A 151 11.76 15.83 4.71
C GLU A 151 11.41 15.29 3.31
N PRO A 152 11.34 16.13 2.26
CA PRO A 152 10.95 15.65 0.93
C PRO A 152 11.80 14.52 0.36
N SER A 153 13.11 14.56 0.58
CA SER A 153 14.04 13.53 0.14
C SER A 153 13.72 12.18 0.80
N GLU A 154 13.56 12.17 2.12
CA GLU A 154 13.17 11.01 2.92
C GLU A 154 11.82 10.44 2.49
N ALA A 155 10.81 11.30 2.24
CA ALA A 155 9.50 10.85 1.79
C ALA A 155 9.55 10.12 0.43
N VAL A 156 10.33 10.66 -0.52
CA VAL A 156 10.53 10.06 -1.84
C VAL A 156 11.30 8.74 -1.74
N GLU A 157 12.36 8.69 -0.93
CA GLU A 157 13.15 7.48 -0.70
C GLU A 157 12.30 6.37 -0.06
N LEU A 158 11.56 6.70 1.00
CA LEU A 158 10.66 5.77 1.68
C LEU A 158 9.62 5.20 0.72
N PHE A 159 9.01 6.07 -0.12
CA PHE A 159 8.05 5.62 -1.11
C PHE A 159 8.70 4.71 -2.16
N ASN A 160 9.82 5.13 -2.75
CA ASN A 160 10.49 4.37 -3.81
C ASN A 160 10.94 2.99 -3.31
N ALA A 161 11.55 2.93 -2.13
CA ALA A 161 11.99 1.69 -1.49
C ALA A 161 10.81 0.75 -1.20
N SER A 162 9.72 1.30 -0.65
CA SER A 162 8.52 0.51 -0.34
C SER A 162 7.78 0.07 -1.59
N ARG A 163 7.70 0.91 -2.62
CA ARG A 163 7.01 0.60 -3.88
C ARG A 163 7.79 -0.40 -4.74
N GLY A 164 9.12 -0.41 -4.64
CA GLY A 164 10.04 -1.19 -5.47
C GLY A 164 10.25 -0.61 -6.87
N HIS A 165 9.78 0.61 -7.12
CA HIS A 165 9.90 1.35 -8.38
C HIS A 165 10.06 2.84 -8.06
N MET A 166 10.88 3.55 -8.84
CA MET A 166 11.16 4.97 -8.61
C MET A 166 10.11 5.88 -9.28
N ILE A 167 9.70 6.96 -8.60
CA ILE A 167 8.91 8.01 -9.24
C ILE A 167 9.67 8.53 -10.47
N GLU A 168 9.02 8.49 -11.64
CA GLU A 168 9.64 8.82 -12.94
C GLU A 168 9.40 10.29 -13.35
N ARG A 169 8.36 10.93 -12.81
CA ARG A 169 7.97 12.28 -13.25
C ARG A 169 8.82 13.35 -12.59
N GLN A 170 9.73 13.93 -13.36
CA GLN A 170 10.62 14.99 -12.89
C GLN A 170 9.86 16.19 -12.31
N ASN A 171 8.79 16.63 -12.96
CA ASN A 171 7.99 17.74 -12.44
C ASN A 171 7.31 17.44 -11.10
N TYR A 172 7.07 16.16 -10.77
CA TYR A 172 6.55 15.78 -9.46
C TYR A 172 7.66 15.81 -8.41
N LEU A 173 8.84 15.29 -8.77
CA LEU A 173 10.01 15.34 -7.90
C LEU A 173 10.41 16.80 -7.62
N ASP A 174 10.45 17.66 -8.63
CA ASP A 174 10.80 19.06 -8.47
C ASP A 174 9.82 19.79 -7.53
N ASP A 175 8.51 19.56 -7.68
CA ASP A 175 7.51 20.13 -6.78
C ASP A 175 7.61 19.57 -5.35
N LEU A 176 7.88 18.27 -5.18
CA LEU A 176 8.07 17.70 -3.84
C LEU A 176 9.25 18.33 -3.11
N HIS A 177 10.39 18.52 -3.80
CA HIS A 177 11.61 19.06 -3.20
C HIS A 177 11.61 20.58 -3.05
N ARG A 178 10.99 21.32 -3.99
CA ARG A 178 11.13 22.79 -4.08
C ARG A 178 9.80 23.53 -4.04
N GLY A 179 8.68 22.83 -4.22
CA GLY A 179 7.35 23.42 -4.19
C GLY A 179 6.94 23.80 -2.77
N PRO A 180 6.07 24.81 -2.61
CA PRO A 180 5.62 25.25 -1.30
C PRO A 180 4.80 24.16 -0.59
N LYS A 181 4.85 24.15 0.74
CA LYS A 181 3.95 23.32 1.55
C LYS A 181 2.49 23.68 1.23
N ARG A 182 1.65 22.68 0.96
CA ARG A 182 0.22 22.93 0.70
C ARG A 182 -0.54 23.06 2.00
N SER A 183 -1.58 23.90 1.99
CA SER A 183 -2.41 24.14 3.18
C SER A 183 -3.00 22.83 3.73
N ASN A 184 -3.14 22.79 5.05
CA ASN A 184 -3.88 21.76 5.78
C ASN A 184 -5.26 22.28 6.24
N GLU A 185 -5.60 23.53 5.90
CA GLU A 185 -6.91 24.10 6.19
C GLU A 185 -8.01 23.28 5.50
N GLY A 186 -9.09 23.01 6.23
CA GLY A 186 -10.20 22.18 5.75
C GLY A 186 -9.93 20.67 5.75
N MET A 187 -8.76 20.17 6.18
CA MET A 187 -8.44 18.73 6.14
C MET A 187 -9.36 17.86 7.02
N GLU A 188 -10.01 18.44 8.02
CA GLU A 188 -10.91 17.74 8.94
C GLU A 188 -12.38 17.77 8.48
N GLU A 189 -12.68 18.52 7.42
CA GLU A 189 -14.02 18.66 6.86
C GLU A 189 -14.45 17.39 6.10
N PHE A 190 -15.76 17.19 6.03
CA PHE A 190 -16.34 16.10 5.25
C PHE A 190 -16.37 16.48 3.78
N ASP A 191 -15.80 15.61 2.94
CA ASP A 191 -15.88 15.68 1.49
C ASP A 191 -16.71 14.49 1.00
N GLN A 192 -16.13 13.57 0.24
CA GLN A 192 -16.79 12.37 -0.24
C GLN A 192 -16.82 11.26 0.83
N GLU A 193 -17.97 10.60 0.97
CA GLU A 193 -18.09 9.37 1.75
C GLU A 193 -17.51 8.16 1.00
N PRO A 194 -16.63 7.36 1.63
CA PRO A 194 -16.13 6.13 1.02
C PRO A 194 -17.28 5.19 0.63
N GLN A 195 -17.21 4.67 -0.59
CA GLN A 195 -18.17 3.68 -1.08
C GLN A 195 -17.74 2.28 -0.65
N ARG A 196 -18.66 1.50 -0.10
CA ARG A 196 -18.42 0.08 0.20
C ARG A 196 -18.41 -0.74 -1.09
N GLY A 197 -17.50 -1.71 -1.17
CA GLY A 197 -17.52 -2.72 -2.23
C GLY A 197 -18.84 -3.51 -2.25
N GLN A 198 -19.16 -4.11 -3.39
CA GLN A 198 -20.41 -4.84 -3.60
C GLN A 198 -20.20 -6.27 -4.09
N ALA A 199 -18.94 -6.72 -4.23
CA ALA A 199 -18.63 -8.09 -4.60
C ALA A 199 -18.67 -9.00 -3.36
N ALA A 200 -19.73 -9.79 -3.23
CA ALA A 200 -19.84 -10.79 -2.16
C ALA A 200 -18.90 -12.00 -2.38
N HIS A 201 -18.59 -12.31 -3.64
CA HIS A 201 -17.84 -13.51 -4.01
C HIS A 201 -16.78 -13.21 -5.06
N ARG A 202 -15.68 -13.97 -5.00
CA ARG A 202 -14.65 -13.97 -6.01
C ARG A 202 -15.23 -14.46 -7.34
N PRO A 203 -14.99 -13.75 -8.46
CA PRO A 203 -15.41 -14.24 -9.77
C PRO A 203 -14.79 -15.60 -10.08
N SER A 204 -15.62 -16.57 -10.45
CA SER A 204 -15.14 -17.87 -10.92
C SER A 204 -14.54 -17.74 -12.32
N TYR A 205 -13.35 -18.28 -12.52
CA TYR A 205 -12.83 -18.60 -13.84
C TYR A 205 -13.35 -20.01 -14.18
N SER A 206 -14.23 -20.15 -15.15
CA SER A 206 -14.67 -21.48 -15.59
C SER A 206 -13.46 -22.27 -16.08
N SER A 207 -13.36 -23.54 -15.69
CA SER A 207 -12.23 -24.45 -16.00
C SER A 207 -11.92 -24.63 -17.49
N SER A 208 -12.71 -24.05 -18.39
CA SER A 208 -12.42 -23.93 -19.82
C SER A 208 -11.21 -23.02 -20.14
N ASP A 209 -10.84 -22.11 -19.23
CA ASP A 209 -9.69 -21.20 -19.39
C ASP A 209 -8.40 -21.74 -18.74
N SER A 210 -8.45 -22.91 -18.10
CA SER A 210 -7.31 -23.53 -17.39
C SER A 210 -6.34 -24.29 -18.29
N ASP A 211 -6.37 -24.08 -19.62
CA ASP A 211 -5.36 -24.65 -20.53
C ASP A 211 -4.06 -23.80 -20.46
N CYS A 212 -3.51 -23.69 -19.24
CA CYS A 212 -2.11 -23.41 -19.00
C CYS A 212 -1.31 -24.60 -19.55
N ARG A 213 -1.14 -24.64 -20.88
CA ARG A 213 -0.35 -25.63 -21.60
C ARG A 213 1.16 -25.41 -21.42
N GLU A 214 1.60 -25.21 -20.18
CA GLU A 214 3.02 -25.34 -19.82
C GLU A 214 3.44 -26.81 -19.88
N ASP A 215 2.52 -27.76 -19.71
CA ASP A 215 2.84 -29.20 -19.60
C ASP A 215 2.81 -29.98 -20.93
N ARG A 216 2.65 -29.28 -22.08
CA ARG A 216 2.62 -29.94 -23.41
C ARG A 216 3.92 -29.84 -24.20
N ARG A 217 4.95 -29.13 -23.68
CA ARG A 217 6.25 -29.01 -24.35
C ARG A 217 7.26 -30.10 -23.96
N THR A 218 7.06 -30.81 -22.86
CA THR A 218 7.95 -31.92 -22.44
C THR A 218 7.55 -33.29 -23.01
N ARG A 219 6.38 -33.43 -23.65
CA ARG A 219 5.93 -34.71 -24.25
C ARG A 219 6.01 -34.81 -25.78
N ARG A 220 6.55 -33.79 -26.46
CA ARG A 220 6.68 -33.78 -27.94
C ARG A 220 8.12 -33.83 -28.46
N ALA A 221 9.11 -34.06 -27.59
CA ALA A 221 10.52 -34.18 -27.99
C ALA A 221 11.05 -35.62 -28.09
N ASP A 222 10.29 -36.65 -27.69
CA ASP A 222 10.77 -38.06 -27.69
C ASP A 222 10.09 -38.95 -28.74
N SER A 223 9.80 -38.39 -29.93
CA SER A 223 9.07 -39.09 -30.98
C SER A 223 9.91 -39.35 -32.25
N TRP A 224 11.23 -39.23 -32.20
CA TRP A 224 12.08 -39.71 -33.28
C TRP A 224 13.42 -40.12 -32.70
N GLN A 225 13.68 -41.42 -32.60
CA GLN A 225 14.93 -42.05 -33.05
C GLN A 225 15.06 -43.54 -32.61
N HIS A 226 15.29 -44.37 -33.63
CA HIS A 226 16.09 -45.60 -33.67
C HIS A 226 15.60 -46.90 -33.00
N ARG A 227 15.23 -47.85 -33.88
CA ARG A 227 15.33 -49.31 -33.71
C ARG A 227 16.68 -49.76 -33.12
N PRO A 228 16.68 -50.87 -32.36
CA PRO A 228 17.72 -51.88 -32.51
C PRO A 228 17.15 -53.29 -32.79
N PRO A 229 17.96 -54.23 -33.30
CA PRO A 229 17.51 -55.53 -33.79
C PRO A 229 17.46 -56.61 -32.69
N ARG A 230 16.75 -57.70 -33.04
CA ARG A 230 16.58 -58.96 -32.29
C ARG A 230 17.91 -59.56 -31.81
N GLY A 231 17.90 -60.07 -30.58
CA GLY A 231 18.86 -61.01 -30.03
C GLY A 231 18.25 -61.77 -28.85
N SER A 232 18.45 -63.08 -28.85
CA SER A 232 17.79 -64.17 -28.11
C SER A 232 18.18 -64.38 -26.63
N ALA A 233 17.19 -64.86 -25.85
CA ALA A 233 17.27 -65.83 -24.73
C ALA A 233 17.62 -65.31 -23.28
N PRO A 234 17.45 -66.11 -22.20
CA PRO A 234 16.25 -66.03 -21.34
C PRO A 234 16.50 -66.04 -19.80
N ARG A 235 15.42 -65.82 -19.03
CA ARG A 235 15.07 -66.34 -17.67
C ARG A 235 16.16 -66.36 -16.55
N SER A 236 15.84 -65.81 -15.37
CA SER A 236 15.41 -66.61 -14.19
C SER A 236 15.01 -65.74 -12.98
N HIS A 237 14.28 -66.38 -12.09
CA HIS A 237 13.63 -65.89 -10.89
C HIS A 237 14.48 -66.01 -9.60
N HIS A 238 13.99 -65.40 -8.50
CA HIS A 238 14.19 -65.72 -7.07
C HIS A 238 15.57 -65.35 -6.46
N ARG A 239 15.79 -64.95 -5.20
CA ARG A 239 15.11 -64.48 -3.96
C ARG A 239 16.30 -63.99 -3.05
N PRO A 240 16.07 -63.33 -1.89
CA PRO A 240 17.10 -62.66 -1.06
C PRO A 240 17.80 -63.64 -0.08
N PRO A 241 18.76 -63.23 0.78
CA PRO A 241 18.41 -62.72 2.13
C PRO A 241 19.41 -61.77 2.86
N GLN A 242 18.88 -61.10 3.88
CA GLN A 242 19.38 -60.80 5.25
C GLN A 242 20.79 -60.25 5.59
N ASP A 243 20.69 -59.26 6.50
CA ASP A 243 21.48 -58.97 7.71
C ASP A 243 22.89 -58.37 7.62
N GLY A 244 23.01 -57.16 8.19
CA GLY A 244 24.27 -56.49 8.50
C GLY A 244 24.03 -55.26 9.37
N LEU A 245 24.48 -55.35 10.61
CA LEU A 245 24.27 -54.47 11.76
C LEU A 245 25.10 -53.16 11.73
N LEU A 246 24.43 -52.02 12.05
CA LEU A 246 24.89 -50.80 12.76
C LEU A 246 26.08 -49.95 12.18
N PRO A 247 26.31 -48.68 12.60
CA PRO A 247 25.64 -47.86 13.62
C PRO A 247 25.20 -46.43 13.19
N CYS A 248 24.38 -45.80 14.05
CA CYS A 248 23.93 -44.41 14.00
C CYS A 248 25.07 -43.37 14.10
N PRO A 249 24.95 -42.20 13.45
CA PRO A 249 25.73 -41.01 13.78
C PRO A 249 25.07 -40.16 14.89
N PRO A 250 25.85 -39.34 15.63
CA PRO A 250 25.45 -38.80 16.93
C PRO A 250 24.49 -37.62 16.86
N LEU A 251 23.67 -37.54 17.91
CA LEU A 251 22.76 -36.45 18.25
C LEU A 251 23.54 -35.14 18.41
N LEU A 252 23.17 -34.12 17.63
CA LEU A 252 23.59 -32.74 17.84
C LEU A 252 22.91 -32.19 19.11
N PRO A 253 23.60 -31.39 19.93
CA PRO A 253 23.05 -30.84 21.16
C PRO A 253 21.97 -29.78 20.87
N SER A 254 20.88 -29.85 21.64
CA SER A 254 19.78 -28.89 21.64
C SER A 254 20.27 -27.45 21.87
N PRO A 255 19.72 -26.45 21.17
CA PRO A 255 20.05 -25.05 21.45
C PRO A 255 19.53 -24.63 22.85
N PRO A 256 20.23 -23.72 23.54
CA PRO A 256 19.79 -23.21 24.84
C PRO A 256 18.47 -22.44 24.73
N PRO A 257 17.69 -22.35 25.83
CA PRO A 257 16.37 -21.71 25.80
C PRO A 257 16.50 -20.23 25.46
N PRO A 258 15.58 -19.65 24.68
CA PRO A 258 15.55 -18.21 24.50
C PRO A 258 15.26 -17.54 25.85
N TYR A 259 16.17 -16.65 26.26
CA TYR A 259 15.96 -15.67 27.31
C TYR A 259 14.63 -14.92 27.07
N PRO A 260 13.91 -14.53 28.14
CA PRO A 260 12.53 -14.07 28.03
C PRO A 260 12.49 -12.78 27.19
N PRO A 261 11.58 -12.65 26.21
CA PRO A 261 11.27 -11.33 25.69
C PRO A 261 10.68 -10.52 26.85
N HIS A 262 11.34 -9.41 27.16
CA HIS A 262 10.86 -8.38 28.05
C HIS A 262 9.38 -8.12 27.79
N SER A 263 8.59 -8.49 28.78
CA SER A 263 7.16 -8.25 28.85
C SER A 263 6.91 -6.75 28.95
N TYR A 264 6.61 -6.09 27.82
CA TYR A 264 5.76 -4.90 27.86
C TYR A 264 4.31 -5.36 27.69
N ARG A 265 3.74 -5.82 28.81
CA ARG A 265 2.29 -5.84 28.99
C ARG A 265 1.86 -4.37 29.05
N TRP A 266 1.01 -3.92 28.14
CA TRP A 266 0.35 -2.63 28.28
C TRP A 266 -0.47 -2.63 29.57
N THR A 267 0.05 -1.99 30.61
CA THR A 267 -0.71 -1.69 31.83
C THR A 267 -1.49 -0.41 31.61
N ARG A 268 -2.82 -0.53 31.70
CA ARG A 268 -3.78 0.57 31.66
C ARG A 268 -3.42 1.62 32.73
N PRO A 269 -3.36 2.93 32.42
CA PRO A 269 -3.29 3.93 33.48
C PRO A 269 -4.61 3.91 34.26
N HIS A 270 -4.52 3.56 35.54
CA HIS A 270 -5.57 3.80 36.52
C HIS A 270 -5.53 5.29 36.89
N PRO A 271 -6.63 6.05 36.79
CA PRO A 271 -6.70 7.35 37.41
C PRO A 271 -7.03 7.15 38.89
N ASP A 272 -6.02 7.19 39.74
CA ASP A 272 -6.22 7.66 41.12
C ASP A 272 -6.31 9.19 41.06
N ASN A 273 -7.48 9.72 41.36
CA ASN A 273 -7.54 10.83 42.30
C ASN A 273 -8.83 10.77 43.10
N GLN A 274 -8.59 10.68 44.40
CA GLN A 274 -9.56 10.62 45.48
C GLN A 274 -10.33 11.94 45.56
N TRP A 275 -11.65 11.88 45.61
CA TRP A 275 -12.42 12.71 46.52
C TRP A 275 -13.52 11.87 47.15
N ARG A 276 -13.53 11.87 48.49
CA ARG A 276 -14.50 11.14 49.32
C ARG A 276 -15.90 11.74 49.20
N ARG A 277 -16.88 10.81 49.23
CA ARG A 277 -18.23 10.81 49.83
C ARG A 277 -18.95 12.16 49.99
N HIS A 278 -20.21 12.21 49.55
CA HIS A 278 -21.38 12.21 50.45
C HIS A 278 -22.63 11.62 49.76
N ARG A 279 -23.47 10.94 50.55
CA ARG A 279 -24.73 10.25 50.20
C ARG A 279 -25.93 11.22 50.19
N HIS A 280 -26.82 11.08 49.18
CA HIS A 280 -28.33 11.06 49.19
C HIS A 280 -29.12 12.18 49.92
N PRO A 281 -30.47 12.34 49.83
CA PRO A 281 -31.51 11.97 48.81
C PRO A 281 -32.33 13.15 48.24
N GLN A 282 -33.13 12.82 47.20
CA GLN A 282 -34.54 13.19 46.92
C GLN A 282 -35.00 14.66 47.05
N ASP A 283 -35.56 15.22 45.97
CA ASP A 283 -37.02 15.42 45.96
C ASP A 283 -37.61 15.64 44.55
N THR A 284 -38.70 14.90 44.38
CA THR A 284 -39.81 14.99 43.43
C THR A 284 -40.29 16.43 43.23
N TRP A 285 -40.86 16.78 42.07
CA TRP A 285 -42.21 17.36 41.91
C TRP A 285 -42.44 17.75 40.44
N SER A 286 -43.67 17.50 40.02
CA SER A 286 -44.15 17.41 38.65
C SER A 286 -44.92 18.67 38.21
N ARG A 287 -45.19 18.73 36.89
CA ARG A 287 -46.34 19.36 36.19
C ARG A 287 -46.22 20.82 35.68
N PHE A 288 -46.20 20.89 34.35
CA PHE A 288 -46.85 21.85 33.42
C PHE A 288 -48.25 22.35 33.90
N PRO A 289 -48.82 23.49 33.40
CA PRO A 289 -48.91 23.78 31.95
C PRO A 289 -49.02 25.24 31.43
N SER A 290 -48.78 25.35 30.11
CA SER A 290 -49.40 26.20 29.06
C SER A 290 -49.81 27.66 29.31
N SER A 291 -49.24 28.57 28.48
CA SER A 291 -49.98 29.55 27.66
C SER A 291 -49.05 30.29 26.67
N GLU A 292 -49.37 30.21 25.38
CA GLU A 292 -48.94 31.16 24.33
C GLU A 292 -49.71 32.48 24.45
N PRO A 293 -49.18 33.63 23.97
CA PRO A 293 -49.42 34.03 22.58
C PRO A 293 -48.22 34.64 21.83
N GLU A 294 -48.40 34.67 20.51
CA GLU A 294 -47.60 35.21 19.42
C GLU A 294 -46.90 36.56 19.68
N TRP A 295 -45.72 36.75 19.04
CA TRP A 295 -45.34 37.89 18.17
C TRP A 295 -43.80 37.84 17.91
N ARG A 296 -43.40 37.84 16.63
CA ARG A 296 -42.00 37.98 16.14
C ARG A 296 -41.79 39.40 15.58
N PRO A 297 -40.56 39.83 15.22
CA PRO A 297 -39.24 39.49 15.76
C PRO A 297 -38.41 40.76 16.07
N SER A 298 -37.43 40.69 16.97
CA SER A 298 -36.40 41.74 17.07
C SER A 298 -35.04 41.16 17.46
N HIS A 299 -34.05 41.58 16.71
CA HIS A 299 -32.62 41.29 16.82
C HIS A 299 -32.07 41.56 18.24
N ARG A 300 -31.31 40.62 18.79
CA ARG A 300 -30.04 40.86 19.51
C ARG A 300 -29.32 39.55 19.90
N LEU A 301 -28.04 39.50 19.51
CA LEU A 301 -26.87 39.08 20.29
C LEU A 301 -27.15 38.36 21.63
N GLN A 302 -26.68 37.11 21.79
CA GLN A 302 -25.41 36.77 22.46
C GLN A 302 -25.23 35.24 22.57
N GLN A 303 -23.98 34.81 22.41
CA GLN A 303 -23.26 33.73 23.12
C GLN A 303 -24.08 32.50 23.56
N ASP A 304 -23.70 31.31 23.08
CA ASP A 304 -22.79 30.41 23.81
C ASP A 304 -22.76 29.05 23.09
N ARG A 305 -21.57 28.58 22.70
CA ARG A 305 -21.27 27.16 22.52
C ARG A 305 -19.77 26.97 22.43
N ARG A 306 -19.16 26.84 23.61
CA ARG A 306 -17.90 26.12 23.80
C ARG A 306 -18.06 24.69 23.23
N ARG A 307 -17.75 24.50 21.94
CA ARG A 307 -17.40 23.18 21.42
C ARG A 307 -15.93 22.97 21.77
N ALA A 308 -15.67 22.02 22.66
CA ALA A 308 -14.33 21.48 22.84
C ALA A 308 -13.81 21.04 21.47
N ALA A 309 -12.58 21.43 21.14
CA ALA A 309 -11.89 20.97 19.93
C ALA A 309 -11.79 19.43 19.97
N PRO A 310 -11.96 18.75 18.83
CA PRO A 310 -11.73 17.31 18.76
C PRO A 310 -10.29 16.99 19.22
N PRO A 311 -10.05 15.83 19.85
CA PRO A 311 -8.72 15.44 20.29
C PRO A 311 -7.77 15.41 19.08
N PRO A 312 -6.50 15.82 19.24
CA PRO A 312 -5.53 15.74 18.17
C PRO A 312 -5.42 14.29 17.70
N LEU A 313 -5.43 14.09 16.38
CA LEU A 313 -5.16 12.79 15.79
C LEU A 313 -3.77 12.30 16.25
N PRO A 314 -3.55 10.98 16.37
CA PRO A 314 -2.22 10.45 16.59
C PRO A 314 -1.34 10.91 15.43
N ARG A 315 -0.47 11.88 15.70
CA ARG A 315 0.63 12.22 14.80
C ARG A 315 1.51 10.98 14.72
N TYR A 316 1.86 10.56 13.51
CA TYR A 316 2.96 9.62 13.35
C TYR A 316 4.17 10.26 14.02
N THR A 317 4.62 9.69 15.13
CA THR A 317 5.74 10.24 15.86
C THR A 317 6.99 9.98 15.04
N PRO A 318 7.78 11.02 14.70
CA PRO A 318 9.05 10.82 14.03
C PRO A 318 10.02 10.24 15.07
N ARG A 319 10.11 8.92 15.14
CA ARG A 319 11.26 8.27 15.78
C ARG A 319 12.17 7.71 14.69
N TRP A 320 12.62 8.59 13.81
CA TRP A 320 13.71 8.33 12.88
C TRP A 320 15.02 8.51 13.62
N THR A 321 15.44 7.48 14.36
CA THR A 321 16.82 7.41 14.85
C THR A 321 17.68 6.95 13.68
N ALA A 322 18.41 7.89 13.09
CA ALA A 322 19.51 7.63 12.17
C ALA A 322 20.57 6.75 12.87
N GLY A 323 20.53 5.45 12.60
CA GLY A 323 21.66 4.55 12.81
C GLY A 323 22.44 4.47 11.51
N TYR A 324 23.39 5.37 11.32
CA TYR A 324 24.41 5.25 10.29
C TYR A 324 25.37 4.12 10.69
N ASP A 325 25.35 3.00 9.98
CA ASP A 325 26.54 2.15 9.82
C ASP A 325 26.95 2.23 8.36
N ARG A 326 28.06 2.96 8.14
CA ARG A 326 28.72 3.14 6.85
C ARG A 326 29.69 1.98 6.67
N PRO A 327 29.57 1.12 5.64
CA PRO A 327 30.64 0.18 5.32
C PRO A 327 31.82 0.93 4.71
N GLU A 328 33.02 0.60 5.19
CA GLU A 328 34.31 1.10 4.73
C GLU A 328 34.49 0.93 3.22
N GLN A 329 34.97 2.00 2.58
CA GLN A 329 35.44 1.98 1.21
C GLN A 329 36.81 1.30 1.18
N VAL A 330 36.94 0.27 0.36
CA VAL A 330 38.23 -0.28 -0.06
C VAL A 330 38.78 0.68 -1.12
N GLU A 331 39.89 1.34 -0.80
CA GLU A 331 40.72 2.08 -1.75
C GLU A 331 41.42 1.09 -2.68
N GLU A 332 41.17 1.20 -3.99
CA GLU A 332 42.05 0.64 -5.02
C GLU A 332 42.69 1.80 -5.78
N ASP A 333 43.99 1.95 -5.55
CA ASP A 333 44.91 2.84 -6.24
C ASP A 333 45.01 2.52 -7.73
N TRP A 334 44.72 3.50 -8.59
CA TRP A 334 45.31 3.58 -9.93
C TRP A 334 45.76 5.02 -10.21
N ALA A 335 47.06 5.23 -10.10
CA ALA A 335 47.76 6.43 -10.52
C ALA A 335 48.43 6.25 -11.90
N GLY A 336 48.42 7.32 -12.70
CA GLY A 336 49.12 7.48 -13.99
C GLY A 336 48.13 7.63 -15.15
N ASP A 337 48.05 8.71 -15.92
CA ASP A 337 49.06 9.69 -16.29
C ASP A 337 48.42 11.05 -16.61
N ARG A 338 49.14 12.14 -16.31
CA ARG A 338 48.84 13.50 -16.79
C ARG A 338 49.45 13.70 -18.18
N VAL A 339 48.92 14.73 -18.85
CA VAL A 339 49.55 15.59 -19.89
C VAL A 339 48.91 15.45 -21.29
N ARG A 340 48.00 16.37 -21.63
CA ARG A 340 48.29 17.53 -22.49
C ARG A 340 47.05 18.42 -22.65
N GLN A 341 47.23 19.68 -22.28
CA GLN A 341 46.40 20.80 -22.74
C GLN A 341 46.58 20.95 -24.25
N ASP A 342 45.51 21.21 -24.98
CA ASP A 342 45.61 22.13 -26.11
C ASP A 342 44.37 23.03 -26.20
N ARG A 343 44.68 24.32 -26.23
CA ARG A 343 43.79 25.45 -26.44
C ARG A 343 43.46 25.53 -27.92
N TYR A 344 42.21 25.85 -28.27
CA TYR A 344 41.97 26.71 -29.43
C TYR A 344 40.85 27.69 -29.13
N ARG A 345 41.19 28.98 -29.14
CA ARG A 345 40.28 30.12 -29.13
C ARG A 345 40.70 31.04 -30.29
N GLN A 346 39.71 31.39 -31.12
CA GLN A 346 39.60 32.58 -31.99
C GLN A 346 40.51 32.76 -33.21
N ARG A 347 39.88 32.90 -34.39
CA ARG A 347 39.72 34.13 -35.24
C ARG A 347 39.07 33.70 -36.57
N SER A 348 37.95 34.30 -37.01
CA SER A 348 37.70 35.63 -37.63
C SER A 348 37.71 35.55 -39.16
N ASP A 349 36.66 36.15 -39.75
CA ASP A 349 36.54 36.72 -41.10
C ASP A 349 36.56 35.78 -42.33
N TYR A 350 35.40 35.54 -42.94
CA TYR A 350 34.90 36.24 -44.15
C TYR A 350 33.47 35.79 -44.50
#